data_AF-A0A421K9K2-F1
#
_entry.id   AF-A0A421K9K2-F1
#
_cell.length_a   1.000
_cell.length_b   1.000
_cell.length_c   1.000
_cell.angle_alpha   90.00
_cell.angle_beta   90.00
_cell.angle_gamma   90.00
#
_symmetry.space_group_name_H-M   'P 1'
#
loop_
_entity.id
_entity.type
_entity.pdbx_description
1 polymer ?
#
loop_
_entity_poly.entity_id
_entity_poly.type
_entity_poly.pdbx_seq_one_letter_code
_entity_poly.pdbx_strand_id
1 'polypeptide(L)'
;MNNLNSIILEGNLTKDPDFKQTPKGTPVCRFTVASNRFYKSEGERQQEVGYFDVEVWSRLAETCGEYLSKGRGVRVVGRLKQDRWTNVDGALRTRIHIIGEHVEFQSKPKSHDAGVSEAAANEKAMKQEAVPAY
;
A
#
# COMPACT_ATOMS: atom_id res chain seq x y z
N MET A 1 6.14 -33.68 -9.09
CA MET A 1 4.76 -33.26 -8.71
C MET A 1 4.65 -31.78 -8.97
N ASN A 2 3.67 -31.35 -9.75
CA ASN A 2 3.38 -29.93 -9.98
C ASN A 2 2.43 -29.43 -8.89
N ASN A 3 2.98 -28.99 -7.77
CA ASN A 3 2.19 -28.32 -6.74
C ASN A 3 2.01 -26.86 -7.13
N LEU A 4 0.75 -26.42 -7.29
CA LEU A 4 0.40 -25.04 -7.60
C LEU A 4 -0.02 -24.32 -6.32
N ASN A 5 0.70 -23.25 -5.99
CA ASN A 5 0.28 -22.28 -4.99
C ASN A 5 0.44 -20.91 -5.64
N SER A 6 -0.67 -20.28 -6.01
CA SER A 6 -0.68 -18.96 -6.62
C SER A 6 -1.83 -18.14 -6.05
N ILE A 7 -1.57 -16.86 -5.85
CA ILE A 7 -2.55 -15.86 -5.46
C ILE A 7 -2.36 -14.62 -6.29
N ILE A 8 -3.48 -14.03 -6.71
CA ILE A 8 -3.55 -12.70 -7.31
C ILE A 8 -4.38 -11.85 -6.37
N LEU A 9 -3.82 -10.72 -5.94
CA LEU A 9 -4.43 -9.81 -5.00
C LEU A 9 -4.41 -8.40 -5.58
N GLU A 10 -5.53 -7.70 -5.50
CA GLU A 10 -5.61 -6.28 -5.85
C GLU A 10 -6.21 -5.49 -4.70
N GLY A 11 -5.66 -4.31 -4.46
CA GLY A 11 -6.10 -3.44 -3.37
C GLY A 11 -5.15 -2.28 -3.14
N ASN A 12 -5.34 -1.58 -2.01
CA ASN A 12 -4.57 -0.39 -1.68
C ASN A 12 -3.73 -0.61 -0.43
N LEU A 13 -2.56 0.02 -0.36
CA LEU A 13 -1.74 0.00 0.85
C LEU A 13 -2.45 0.75 1.99
N THR A 14 -2.52 0.15 3.17
CA THR A 14 -3.13 0.78 4.36
C THR A 14 -2.19 1.74 5.08
N LYS A 15 -0.88 1.57 4.89
CA LYS A 15 0.21 2.34 5.47
C LYS A 15 1.42 2.31 4.53
N ASP A 16 2.42 3.14 4.82
CA ASP A 16 3.67 3.13 4.07
C ASP A 16 4.39 1.76 4.19
N PRO A 17 5.12 1.35 3.14
CA PRO A 17 5.86 0.09 3.16
C PRO A 17 6.99 0.10 4.21
N ASP A 18 7.16 -1.02 4.91
CA ASP A 18 8.28 -1.25 5.82
C ASP A 18 9.44 -1.91 5.05
N PHE A 19 10.39 -1.08 4.60
CA PHE A 19 11.61 -1.53 3.92
C PHE A 19 12.72 -1.79 4.94
N LYS A 20 13.30 -3.00 4.88
CA LYS A 20 14.39 -3.44 5.74
C LYS A 20 15.45 -4.20 4.93
N GLN A 21 16.66 -4.22 5.45
CA GLN A 21 17.70 -5.15 4.98
C GLN A 21 17.91 -6.22 6.04
N THR A 22 17.95 -7.48 5.61
CA THR A 22 18.29 -8.59 6.51
C THR A 22 19.78 -8.51 6.91
N PRO A 23 20.21 -9.20 7.98
CA PRO A 23 21.63 -9.26 8.36
C PRO A 23 22.56 -9.81 7.27
N LYS A 24 22.01 -10.55 6.29
CA LYS A 24 22.74 -11.05 5.12
C LYS A 24 22.79 -10.04 3.96
N GLY A 25 22.30 -8.83 4.15
CA GLY A 25 22.22 -7.77 3.14
C GLY A 25 21.07 -7.91 2.15
N THR A 26 20.23 -8.94 2.25
CA THR A 26 19.09 -9.10 1.33
C THR A 26 17.98 -8.09 1.66
N PRO A 27 17.55 -7.24 0.71
CA PRO A 27 16.42 -6.33 0.88
C PRO A 27 15.11 -7.09 1.05
N VAL A 28 14.26 -6.60 1.96
CA VAL A 28 12.90 -7.09 2.20
C VAL A 28 11.96 -5.90 2.40
N CYS A 29 10.80 -5.92 1.76
CA CYS A 29 9.78 -4.89 1.91
C CYS A 29 8.47 -5.56 2.29
N ARG A 30 7.85 -5.05 3.36
CA ARG A 30 6.59 -5.55 3.89
C ARG A 30 5.52 -4.47 3.83
N PHE A 31 4.35 -4.81 3.31
CA PHE A 31 3.23 -3.88 3.26
C PHE A 31 1.92 -4.65 3.44
N THR A 32 0.88 -3.93 3.88
CA THR A 32 -0.45 -4.51 4.09
C THR A 32 -1.40 -3.94 3.04
N VAL A 33 -2.06 -4.81 2.30
CA VAL A 33 -3.01 -4.46 1.24
C VAL A 33 -4.43 -4.68 1.75
N ALA A 34 -5.26 -3.63 1.66
CA ALA A 34 -6.69 -3.72 1.86
C ALA A 34 -7.38 -4.09 0.54
N SER A 35 -8.09 -5.22 0.54
CA SER A 35 -8.88 -5.67 -0.61
C SER A 35 -10.36 -5.66 -0.25
N ASN A 36 -11.14 -4.91 -1.02
CA ASN A 36 -12.56 -4.71 -0.77
C ASN A 36 -13.38 -5.72 -1.58
N ARG A 37 -14.37 -6.33 -0.93
CA ARG A 37 -15.38 -7.16 -1.57
C ARG A 37 -16.76 -6.53 -1.36
N PHE A 38 -17.46 -6.26 -2.46
CA PHE A 38 -18.83 -5.77 -2.43
C PHE A 38 -19.78 -6.92 -2.79
N TYR A 39 -20.80 -7.14 -1.99
CA TYR A 39 -21.83 -8.15 -2.24
C TYR A 39 -23.19 -7.66 -1.75
N LYS A 40 -24.26 -8.33 -2.15
CA LYS A 40 -25.61 -8.06 -1.64
C LYS A 40 -26.01 -9.15 -0.67
N SER A 41 -26.54 -8.76 0.48
CA SER A 41 -27.12 -9.67 1.48
C SER A 41 -28.39 -9.03 2.04
N GLU A 42 -29.48 -9.79 2.15
CA GLU A 42 -30.75 -9.31 2.72
C GLU A 42 -31.31 -8.04 2.05
N GLY A 43 -31.03 -7.85 0.76
CA GLY A 43 -31.46 -6.68 0.00
C GLY A 43 -30.54 -5.46 0.14
N GLU A 44 -29.58 -5.47 1.06
CA GLU A 44 -28.63 -4.38 1.27
C GLU A 44 -27.27 -4.66 0.60
N ARG A 45 -26.60 -3.58 0.17
CA ARG A 45 -25.22 -3.65 -0.33
C ARG A 45 -24.28 -3.68 0.88
N GLN A 46 -23.56 -4.78 1.04
CA GLN A 46 -22.56 -4.96 2.07
C GLN A 46 -21.14 -4.78 1.50
N GLN A 47 -20.25 -4.29 2.35
CA GLN A 47 -18.83 -4.13 2.05
C GLN A 47 -18.01 -4.88 3.10
N GLU A 48 -17.17 -5.80 2.64
CA GLU A 48 -16.19 -6.50 3.47
C GLU A 48 -14.79 -6.07 3.04
N VAL A 49 -13.91 -5.82 4.02
CA VAL A 49 -12.51 -5.42 3.77
C VAL A 49 -11.58 -6.48 4.36
N GLY A 50 -10.82 -7.14 3.49
CA GLY A 50 -9.75 -8.04 3.89
C GLY A 50 -8.41 -7.31 3.95
N TYR A 51 -7.60 -7.63 4.96
CA TYR A 51 -6.26 -7.08 5.11
C TYR A 51 -5.23 -8.20 4.96
N PHE A 52 -4.35 -8.06 3.99
CA PHE A 52 -3.38 -9.09 3.65
C PHE A 52 -1.96 -8.53 3.75
N ASP A 53 -1.12 -9.21 4.51
CA ASP A 53 0.31 -8.92 4.57
C ASP A 53 1.02 -9.49 3.34
N VAL A 54 1.78 -8.64 2.67
CA VAL A 54 2.62 -8.98 1.53
C VAL A 54 4.08 -8.73 1.90
N GLU A 55 4.93 -9.69 1.58
CA GLU A 55 6.37 -9.60 1.71
C GLU A 55 7.00 -9.81 0.33
N VAL A 56 7.84 -8.87 -0.10
CA VAL A 56 8.62 -8.95 -1.32
C VAL A 56 10.11 -8.88 -0.98
N TRP A 57 10.94 -9.43 -1.86
CA TRP A 57 12.37 -9.63 -1.62
C TRP A 57 13.23 -9.04 -2.74
N SER A 58 14.51 -8.81 -2.45
CA SER A 58 15.54 -8.43 -3.42
C SER A 58 15.15 -7.18 -4.21
N ARG A 59 15.34 -7.15 -5.53
CA ARG A 59 15.02 -6.00 -6.39
C ARG A 59 13.56 -5.54 -6.30
N LEU A 60 12.62 -6.47 -6.10
CA LEU A 60 11.21 -6.13 -5.94
C LEU A 60 10.99 -5.39 -4.63
N ALA A 61 11.72 -5.74 -3.57
CA ALA A 61 11.68 -5.01 -2.31
C ALA A 61 12.21 -3.59 -2.42
N GLU A 62 13.31 -3.37 -3.14
CA GLU A 62 13.86 -2.04 -3.40
C GLU A 62 12.83 -1.18 -4.16
N THR A 63 12.27 -1.74 -5.24
CA THR A 63 11.26 -1.06 -6.06
C THR A 63 10.01 -0.74 -5.24
N CYS A 64 9.52 -1.69 -4.45
CA CYS A 64 8.37 -1.45 -3.59
C CYS A 64 8.66 -0.42 -2.50
N GLY A 65 9.84 -0.45 -1.88
CA GLY A 65 10.23 0.51 -0.85
C GLY A 65 10.40 1.94 -1.38
N GLU A 66 10.87 2.11 -2.61
CA GLU A 66 11.06 3.41 -3.25
C GLU A 66 9.75 4.02 -3.75
N TYR A 67 8.88 3.21 -4.36
CA TYR A 67 7.71 3.72 -5.09
C TYR A 67 6.39 3.58 -4.33
N LEU A 68 6.23 2.63 -3.41
CA LEU A 68 4.97 2.46 -2.69
C LEU A 68 4.83 3.48 -1.55
N SER A 69 3.59 3.89 -1.32
CA SER A 69 3.19 4.76 -0.22
C SER A 69 1.78 4.40 0.22
N LYS A 70 1.37 4.85 1.40
CA LYS A 70 0.01 4.71 1.91
C LYS A 70 -1.01 5.15 0.85
N GLY A 71 -2.07 4.35 0.70
CA GLY A 71 -3.17 4.61 -0.25
C GLY A 71 -2.85 4.29 -1.70
N ARG A 72 -1.61 3.94 -2.06
CA ARG A 72 -1.27 3.54 -3.43
C ARG A 72 -1.90 2.18 -3.75
N GLY A 73 -2.58 2.10 -4.89
CA GLY A 73 -3.14 0.86 -5.42
C GLY A 73 -2.07 -0.05 -5.99
N VAL A 74 -2.22 -1.35 -5.76
CA VAL A 74 -1.29 -2.39 -6.22
C VAL A 74 -2.04 -3.64 -6.64
N ARG A 75 -1.48 -4.33 -7.63
CA ARG A 75 -1.80 -5.72 -7.93
C ARG A 75 -0.58 -6.57 -7.64
N VAL A 76 -0.75 -7.61 -6.85
CA VAL A 76 0.30 -8.53 -6.43
C VAL A 76 -0.02 -9.91 -6.99
N VAL A 77 0.96 -10.52 -7.64
CA VAL A 77 0.95 -11.95 -7.99
C VAL A 77 2.03 -12.62 -7.16
N GLY A 78 1.72 -13.77 -6.58
CA GLY A 78 2.68 -14.51 -5.80
C GLY A 78 2.08 -15.78 -5.22
N ARG A 79 2.47 -16.11 -3.99
CA ARG A 79 2.07 -17.35 -3.32
C ARG A 79 1.81 -17.15 -1.84
N LEU A 80 0.97 -18.00 -1.27
CA LEU A 80 0.75 -18.02 0.18
C LEU A 80 1.91 -18.72 0.88
N LYS A 81 2.38 -18.14 1.98
CA LYS A 81 3.35 -18.73 2.89
C LYS A 81 2.78 -18.72 4.30
N GLN A 82 2.88 -19.87 4.96
CA GLN A 82 2.51 -20.03 6.35
C GLN A 82 3.76 -20.27 7.18
N ASP A 83 4.11 -19.31 8.01
CA ASP A 83 5.20 -19.44 8.98
C ASP A 83 4.64 -19.92 10.32
N ARG A 84 5.35 -20.88 10.94
CA ARG A 84 5.06 -21.39 12.27
C ARG A 84 6.28 -21.21 13.14
N TRP A 85 6.10 -20.64 14.33
CA TRP A 85 7.19 -20.48 15.30
C TRP A 85 6.64 -20.59 16.72
N THR A 86 7.50 -20.95 17.66
CA THR A 86 7.17 -20.96 19.09
C THR A 86 7.58 -19.62 19.68
N ASN A 87 6.67 -18.97 20.40
CA ASN A 87 7.00 -17.73 21.09
C ASN A 87 7.82 -18.01 22.35
N VAL A 88 8.38 -16.96 22.97
CA VAL A 88 9.15 -17.07 24.23
C VAL A 88 8.32 -17.74 25.34
N ASP A 89 7.00 -17.54 25.33
CA ASP A 89 6.04 -18.13 26.27
C ASP A 89 5.74 -19.62 26.02
N GLY A 90 6.39 -20.25 25.03
CA GLY A 90 6.15 -21.66 24.64
C GLY A 90 4.92 -21.88 23.76
N ALA A 91 4.11 -20.85 23.48
CA ALA A 91 2.93 -20.96 22.62
C ALA A 91 3.29 -21.04 21.13
N LEU A 92 2.69 -21.99 20.41
CA LEU A 92 2.81 -22.08 18.95
C LEU A 92 2.03 -20.95 18.27
N ARG A 93 2.71 -20.17 17.43
CA ARG A 93 2.12 -19.12 16.60
C ARG A 93 2.20 -19.49 15.14
N THR A 94 1.19 -19.06 14.39
CA THR A 94 1.09 -19.23 12.95
C THR A 94 0.82 -17.88 12.31
N ARG A 95 1.49 -17.58 11.20
CA ARG A 95 1.22 -16.41 10.36
C ARG A 95 1.10 -16.83 8.91
N ILE A 96 -0.02 -16.49 8.29
CA ILE A 96 -0.22 -16.63 6.85
C ILE A 96 0.03 -15.25 6.23
N HIS A 97 0.86 -15.20 5.20
CA HIS A 97 1.17 -13.99 4.45
C HIS A 97 1.46 -14.34 3.00
N ILE A 98 1.55 -13.34 2.15
CA ILE A 98 1.80 -13.50 0.72
C ILE A 98 3.27 -13.19 0.44
N ILE A 99 3.96 -14.07 -0.27
CA ILE A 99 5.25 -13.77 -0.89
C ILE A 99 4.95 -13.25 -2.29
N GLY A 100 5.21 -11.97 -2.53
CA GLY A 100 5.01 -11.35 -3.84
C GLY A 100 6.15 -11.70 -4.79
N GLU A 101 5.79 -12.16 -5.99
CA GLU A 101 6.71 -12.50 -7.07
C GLU A 101 6.67 -11.46 -8.19
N HIS A 102 5.51 -10.81 -8.37
CA HIS A 102 5.31 -9.68 -9.26
C HIS A 102 4.39 -8.65 -8.59
N VAL A 103 4.71 -7.37 -8.73
CA VAL A 103 3.88 -6.27 -8.20
C VAL A 103 3.73 -5.21 -9.28
N GLU A 104 2.48 -4.91 -9.62
CA GLU A 104 2.10 -3.82 -10.52
C GLU A 104 1.57 -2.66 -9.69
N PHE A 105 2.11 -1.47 -9.94
CA PHE A 105 1.66 -0.27 -9.27
C PHE A 105 0.54 0.38 -10.08
N GLN A 106 -0.57 0.67 -9.42
CA GLN A 106 -1.60 1.50 -10.02
C GLN A 106 -1.16 2.97 -10.01
N SER A 107 -1.76 3.76 -10.90
CA SER A 107 -1.58 5.20 -10.95
C SER A 107 -1.85 5.80 -9.57
N LYS A 108 -1.00 6.74 -9.15
CA LYS A 108 -1.23 7.46 -7.89
C LYS A 108 -2.61 8.13 -7.98
N PRO A 109 -3.50 7.99 -6.98
CA PRO A 109 -4.72 8.76 -6.96
C PRO A 109 -4.34 10.25 -7.05
N LYS A 110 -4.95 10.99 -7.98
CA LYS A 110 -4.70 12.42 -8.11
C LYS A 110 -4.98 13.06 -6.75
N SER A 111 -3.95 13.57 -6.09
CA SER A 111 -4.11 14.37 -4.89
C SER A 111 -4.99 15.56 -5.24
N HIS A 112 -6.17 15.65 -4.64
CA HIS A 112 -7.09 16.77 -4.81
C HIS A 112 -6.63 18.02 -4.02
N ASP A 113 -5.31 18.22 -3.91
CA ASP A 113 -4.68 19.17 -2.98
C ASP A 113 -3.79 20.22 -3.67
N ALA A 114 -3.74 20.24 -5.01
CA ALA A 114 -2.92 21.21 -5.76
C ALA A 114 -3.77 22.31 -6.43
N GLY A 115 -4.80 22.81 -5.75
CA GLY A 115 -5.66 23.89 -6.25
C GLY A 115 -5.82 25.11 -5.33
N VAL A 116 -5.15 25.13 -4.17
CA VAL A 116 -5.37 26.17 -3.15
C VAL A 116 -4.22 27.18 -3.06
N SER A 117 -3.05 26.93 -3.68
CA SER A 117 -1.91 27.87 -3.57
C SER A 117 -1.89 29.00 -4.61
N GLU A 118 -2.62 28.89 -5.73
CA GLU A 118 -2.65 29.96 -6.76
C GLU A 118 -3.71 31.04 -6.48
N ALA A 119 -4.77 30.73 -5.73
CA ALA A 119 -5.81 31.72 -5.40
C ALA A 119 -5.36 32.73 -4.33
N ALA A 120 -4.54 32.29 -3.36
CA ALA A 120 -4.04 33.15 -2.28
C ALA A 120 -2.93 34.13 -2.73
N ALA A 121 -2.23 33.83 -3.83
CA ALA A 121 -1.24 34.72 -4.42
C ALA A 121 -1.90 35.88 -5.19
N ASN A 122 -3.05 35.63 -5.83
CA ASN A 122 -3.75 36.64 -6.64
C ASN A 122 -4.50 37.67 -5.79
N GLU A 123 -4.95 37.31 -4.58
CA GLU A 123 -5.65 38.24 -3.69
C GLU A 123 -4.71 39.24 -2.98
N LYS A 124 -3.42 38.88 -2.81
CA LYS A 124 -2.40 39.79 -2.24
C LYS A 124 -1.87 40.79 -3.28
N ALA A 125 -1.84 40.43 -4.56
CA ALA A 125 -1.43 41.34 -5.64
C ALA A 125 -2.44 42.48 -5.84
N MET A 126 -3.75 42.19 -5.77
CA MET A 126 -4.79 43.20 -6.01
C MET A 126 -4.95 44.22 -4.86
N LYS A 127 -4.41 43.95 -3.66
CA LYS A 127 -4.46 44.87 -2.51
C LYS A 127 -3.24 45.81 -2.41
N GLN A 128 -2.20 45.63 -3.24
CA GLN A 128 -1.00 46.48 -3.22
C GLN A 128 -0.99 47.61 -4.27
N GLU A 129 -1.88 47.58 -5.27
CA GLU A 129 -1.96 48.64 -6.29
C GLU A 129 -2.98 49.75 -5.98
N ALA A 130 -3.73 49.67 -4.87
CA ALA A 130 -4.71 50.68 -4.49
C ALA A 130 -4.14 51.66 -3.43
N VAL A 131 -3.15 52.47 -3.80
CA VAL A 131 -2.82 53.69 -3.06
C VAL A 131 -2.84 54.86 -4.05
N PRO A 132 -3.88 55.72 -4.07
CA PRO A 132 -3.88 56.89 -4.93
C PRO A 132 -2.90 57.92 -4.35
N ALA A 133 -1.99 58.40 -5.21
CA ALA A 133 -1.13 59.54 -4.91
C ALA A 133 -1.98 60.81 -4.75
N TYR A 134 -1.66 61.60 -3.71
CA TYR A 134 -2.24 62.92 -3.42
C TYR A 134 -1.58 64.00 -4.28
#